data_AF-A0A183VG27-F1
#
_entry.id   AF-A0A183VG27-F1
#
_cell.length_a   1.000
_cell.length_b   1.000
_cell.length_c   1.000
_cell.angle_alpha   90.00
_cell.angle_beta   90.00
_cell.angle_gamma   90.00
#
_symmetry.space_group_name_H-M   'P 1'
#
loop_
_entity.id
_entity.type
_entity.pdbx_description
1 polymer ?
#
loop_
_entity_poly.entity_id
_entity_poly.type
_entity_poly.pdbx_seq_one_letter_code
_entity_poly.pdbx_strand_id
1 'polypeptide(L)'
;MHILQVAKESKTVFLESTIAGVQVRQCSCDKQRECVIEMKKQAAECLDPCWSQFRQITTHPEDLRSCLDGKDNLLQSFLTCFEQHVDSCVGSENGPHIPKTNISELFRLGELAITSKADSLGNAVSGPMKRILDAAGDFAVCVKDCFLAKNKYGFCFDRKKYGLSL
;
A
#
# COMPACT_ATOMS: atom_id res chain seq x y z
N MET A 1 11.51 -19.58 5.52
CA MET A 1 12.08 -18.71 6.56
C MET A 1 12.00 -17.20 6.26
N HIS A 2 11.66 -16.75 5.04
CA HIS A 2 11.54 -15.30 4.72
C HIS A 2 10.17 -14.66 5.03
N ILE A 3 9.06 -15.42 4.98
CA ILE A 3 7.70 -14.89 5.20
C ILE A 3 7.49 -14.38 6.64
N LEU A 4 8.06 -15.08 7.63
CA LEU A 4 7.99 -14.68 9.05
C LEU A 4 8.69 -13.35 9.32
N GLN A 5 9.78 -13.07 8.61
CA GLN A 5 10.52 -11.82 8.79
C GLN A 5 9.78 -10.63 8.17
N VAL A 6 9.16 -10.81 7.00
CA VAL A 6 8.29 -9.80 6.39
C VAL A 6 7.08 -9.51 7.29
N ALA A 7 6.42 -10.55 7.83
CA ALA A 7 5.28 -10.36 8.73
C ALA A 7 5.65 -9.61 10.02
N LYS A 8 6.82 -9.88 10.61
CA LYS A 8 7.30 -9.19 11.81
C LYS A 8 7.57 -7.70 11.55
N GLU A 9 8.20 -7.39 10.42
CA GLU A 9 8.48 -6.01 10.02
C GLU A 9 7.19 -5.23 9.69
N SER A 10 6.23 -5.85 9.00
CA SER A 10 4.94 -5.22 8.71
C SER A 10 4.17 -4.88 9.99
N LYS A 11 4.22 -5.76 11.00
CA LYS A 11 3.60 -5.47 12.30
C LYS A 11 4.29 -4.30 13.02
N THR A 12 5.62 -4.25 12.98
CA THR A 12 6.38 -3.13 13.56
C THR A 12 6.04 -1.81 12.87
N VAL A 13 6.05 -1.80 11.53
CA VAL A 13 5.68 -0.62 10.73
C VAL A 13 4.28 -0.12 11.10
N PHE A 14 3.31 -1.03 11.26
CA PHE A 14 1.96 -0.66 11.68
C PHE A 14 1.93 -0.04 13.09
N LEU A 15 2.58 -0.69 14.06
CA LEU A 15 2.63 -0.20 15.44
C LEU A 15 3.33 1.17 15.55
N GLU A 16 4.45 1.35 14.86
CA GLU A 16 5.23 2.59 14.84
C GLU A 16 4.49 3.73 14.13
N SER A 17 3.58 3.41 13.20
CA SER A 17 2.73 4.40 12.56
C SER A 17 1.56 4.89 13.43
N THR A 18 1.38 4.35 14.64
CA THR A 18 0.29 4.80 15.54
C THR A 18 0.60 6.17 16.17
N ILE A 19 -0.45 6.99 16.32
CA ILE A 19 -0.36 8.31 16.96
C ILE A 19 -0.52 8.11 18.47
N ALA A 20 0.56 8.36 19.21
CA ALA A 20 0.61 8.16 20.66
C ALA A 20 -0.53 8.89 21.39
N GLY A 21 -1.24 8.18 22.25
CA GLY A 21 -2.33 8.72 23.06
C GLY A 21 -3.63 9.02 22.30
N VAL A 22 -3.68 8.82 20.98
CA VAL A 22 -4.87 9.08 20.16
C VAL A 22 -5.60 7.78 19.87
N GLN A 23 -6.87 7.75 20.27
CA GLN A 23 -7.79 6.64 20.03
C GLN A 23 -8.82 7.06 18.98
N VAL A 24 -9.29 6.10 18.19
CA VAL A 24 -10.33 6.32 17.18
C VAL A 24 -11.26 5.11 17.14
N ARG A 25 -12.53 5.33 16.79
CA ARG A 25 -13.49 4.24 16.66
C ARG A 25 -13.13 3.36 15.47
N GLN A 26 -13.02 2.05 15.66
CA GLN A 26 -12.90 1.08 14.58
C GLN A 26 -14.16 1.14 13.70
N CYS A 27 -13.98 1.11 12.37
CA CYS A 27 -15.10 1.16 11.44
C CYS A 27 -15.91 -0.14 11.40
N SER A 28 -17.18 -0.02 11.00
CA SER A 28 -17.95 -1.16 10.52
C SER A 28 -17.41 -1.64 9.17
N CYS A 29 -17.67 -2.89 8.81
CA CYS A 29 -17.20 -3.43 7.54
C CYS A 29 -17.76 -2.68 6.32
N ASP A 30 -18.98 -2.14 6.41
CA ASP A 30 -19.57 -1.31 5.35
C ASP A 30 -18.80 0.01 5.18
N LYS A 31 -18.45 0.67 6.29
CA LYS A 31 -17.66 1.91 6.29
C LYS A 31 -16.23 1.68 5.85
N GLN A 32 -15.63 0.56 6.26
CA GLN A 32 -14.31 0.18 5.77
C GLN A 32 -14.33 0.01 4.25
N ARG A 33 -15.33 -0.70 3.73
CA ARG A 33 -15.49 -0.95 2.30
C ARG A 33 -15.61 0.36 1.51
N GLU A 34 -16.35 1.34 2.01
CA GLU A 34 -16.42 2.68 1.41
C GLU A 34 -15.01 3.28 1.22
N CYS A 35 -14.22 3.30 2.28
CA CYS A 35 -12.87 3.87 2.23
C CYS A 35 -11.89 3.04 1.40
N VAL A 36 -11.99 1.70 1.42
CA VAL A 36 -11.14 0.83 0.61
C VAL A 36 -11.45 0.99 -0.88
N ILE A 37 -12.71 1.16 -1.27
CA ILE A 37 -13.08 1.46 -2.66
C ILE A 37 -12.43 2.78 -3.12
N GLU A 38 -12.47 3.82 -2.27
CA GLU A 38 -11.81 5.09 -2.58
C GLU A 38 -10.29 4.91 -2.76
N MET A 39 -9.64 4.18 -1.84
CA MET A 39 -8.20 3.91 -1.91
C MET A 39 -7.83 3.12 -3.17
N LYS A 40 -8.59 2.07 -3.52
CA LYS A 40 -8.38 1.29 -4.76
C LYS A 40 -8.46 2.18 -6.00
N LYS A 41 -9.48 3.04 -6.07
CA LYS A 41 -9.64 3.99 -7.19
C LYS A 41 -8.47 4.96 -7.28
N GLN A 42 -8.06 5.56 -6.16
CA GLN A 42 -6.93 6.49 -6.13
C GLN A 42 -5.62 5.81 -6.52
N ALA A 43 -5.40 4.58 -6.07
CA ALA A 43 -4.23 3.79 -6.44
C ALA A 43 -4.20 3.56 -7.96
N ALA A 44 -5.31 3.10 -8.55
CA ALA A 44 -5.43 2.92 -10.00
C ALA A 44 -5.16 4.21 -10.78
N GLU A 45 -5.74 5.34 -10.35
CA GLU A 45 -5.48 6.66 -10.96
C GLU A 45 -4.01 7.11 -10.87
N CYS A 46 -3.24 6.56 -9.94
CA CYS A 46 -1.81 6.84 -9.78
C CYS A 46 -0.90 5.90 -10.58
N LEU A 47 -1.37 4.72 -11.01
CA LEU A 47 -0.56 3.79 -11.80
C LEU A 47 -0.21 4.38 -13.18
N ASP A 48 -1.21 4.94 -13.85
CA ASP A 48 -1.10 5.48 -15.22
C ASP A 48 -0.01 6.55 -15.38
N PRO A 49 -0.01 7.66 -14.62
CA PRO A 49 1.03 8.68 -14.77
C PRO A 49 2.42 8.16 -14.36
N CYS A 50 2.48 7.21 -13.43
CA CYS A 50 3.73 6.64 -12.94
C CYS A 50 4.31 5.56 -13.84
N TRP A 51 3.54 5.00 -14.77
CA TRP A 51 4.01 3.96 -15.70
C TRP A 51 5.23 4.40 -16.53
N SER A 52 5.35 5.70 -16.73
CA SER A 52 6.46 6.35 -17.43
C SER A 52 7.84 6.00 -16.88
N GLN A 53 7.97 5.61 -15.60
CA GLN A 53 9.25 5.20 -15.00
C GLN A 53 9.90 4.00 -15.72
N PHE A 54 9.10 3.10 -16.30
CA PHE A 54 9.63 1.94 -17.03
C PHE A 54 10.28 2.29 -18.38
N ARG A 55 10.14 3.54 -18.88
CA ARG A 55 10.86 4.00 -20.08
C ARG A 55 12.38 3.94 -19.93
N GLN A 56 12.89 3.92 -18.70
CA GLN A 56 14.34 3.81 -18.45
C GLN A 56 14.91 2.42 -18.73
N ILE A 57 14.07 1.38 -18.84
CA ILE A 57 14.50 -0.01 -19.07
C ILE A 57 13.97 -0.61 -20.38
N THR A 58 12.95 -0.01 -21.00
CA THR A 58 12.39 -0.47 -22.28
C THR A 58 11.87 0.68 -23.12
N THR A 59 11.97 0.55 -24.44
CA THR A 59 11.32 1.44 -25.41
C THR A 59 9.82 1.14 -25.59
N HIS A 60 9.35 0.01 -25.05
CA HIS A 60 7.96 -0.46 -25.14
C HIS A 60 7.35 -0.68 -23.75
N PRO A 61 7.21 0.37 -22.91
CA PRO A 61 6.64 0.23 -21.57
C PRO A 61 5.17 -0.24 -21.59
N GLU A 62 4.42 0.04 -22.64
CA GLU A 62 3.01 -0.39 -22.78
C GLU A 62 2.87 -1.90 -22.99
N ASP A 63 3.90 -2.58 -23.53
CA ASP A 63 3.90 -4.05 -23.63
C ASP A 63 4.00 -4.67 -22.23
N LEU A 64 4.87 -4.12 -21.37
CA LEU A 64 4.94 -4.50 -19.96
C LEU A 64 3.61 -4.26 -19.24
N ARG A 65 2.95 -3.13 -19.57
CA ARG A 65 1.63 -2.80 -19.03
C ARG A 65 0.60 -3.84 -19.41
N SER A 66 0.53 -4.17 -20.69
CA SER A 66 -0.40 -5.17 -21.23
C SER A 66 -0.20 -6.54 -20.58
N CYS A 67 1.05 -6.93 -20.29
CA CYS A 67 1.34 -8.17 -19.55
C CYS A 67 0.76 -8.15 -18.12
N LEU A 68 0.79 -7.00 -17.45
CA LEU A 68 0.29 -6.84 -16.08
C LEU A 68 -1.23 -6.67 -16.05
N ASP A 69 -1.81 -5.92 -16.98
CA ASP A 69 -3.26 -5.77 -17.17
C ASP A 69 -3.92 -7.12 -17.44
N GLY A 70 -3.26 -8.00 -18.21
CA GLY A 70 -3.69 -9.39 -18.41
C GLY A 70 -3.74 -10.25 -17.14
N LYS A 71 -3.21 -9.75 -16.00
CA LYS A 71 -3.24 -10.40 -14.69
C LYS A 71 -4.15 -9.70 -13.67
N ASP A 72 -4.89 -8.67 -14.05
CA ASP A 72 -5.76 -7.91 -13.13
C ASP A 72 -6.73 -8.82 -12.37
N ASN A 73 -7.34 -9.82 -13.03
CA ASN A 73 -8.22 -10.78 -12.37
C ASN A 73 -7.58 -11.50 -11.18
N LEU A 74 -6.29 -11.85 -11.27
CA LEU A 74 -5.57 -12.47 -10.16
C LEU A 74 -5.40 -11.48 -9.00
N LEU A 75 -5.05 -10.23 -9.31
CA LEU A 75 -4.90 -9.18 -8.31
C LEU A 75 -6.23 -8.87 -7.62
N GLN A 76 -7.33 -8.71 -8.37
CA GLN A 76 -8.66 -8.49 -7.82
C GLN A 76 -9.11 -9.66 -6.93
N SER A 77 -8.82 -10.90 -7.34
CA SER A 77 -9.13 -12.09 -6.54
C SER A 77 -8.35 -12.11 -5.22
N PHE A 78 -7.07 -11.77 -5.27
CA PHE A 78 -6.22 -11.64 -4.08
C PHE A 78 -6.74 -10.55 -3.12
N LEU A 79 -7.03 -9.36 -3.64
CA LEU A 79 -7.54 -8.25 -2.84
C LEU A 79 -8.91 -8.56 -2.23
N THR A 80 -9.80 -9.22 -2.97
CA THR A 80 -11.11 -9.65 -2.47
C THR A 80 -10.95 -10.67 -1.35
N CYS A 81 -10.06 -11.65 -1.50
CA CYS A 81 -9.74 -12.62 -0.46
C CYS A 81 -9.22 -11.92 0.80
N PHE A 82 -8.29 -10.97 0.66
CA PHE A 82 -7.76 -10.21 1.80
C PHE A 82 -8.86 -9.41 2.51
N GLU A 83 -9.72 -8.71 1.77
CA GLU A 83 -10.86 -7.97 2.33
C GLU A 83 -11.84 -8.86 3.09
N GLN A 84 -12.04 -10.10 2.64
CA GLN A 84 -12.99 -11.04 3.25
C GLN A 84 -12.43 -11.74 4.50
N HIS A 85 -11.10 -11.83 4.64
CA HIS A 85 -10.47 -12.67 5.65
C HIS A 85 -9.61 -11.91 6.67
N VAL A 86 -9.46 -10.60 6.53
CA VAL A 86 -8.72 -9.78 7.49
C VAL A 86 -9.68 -9.13 8.50
N ASP A 87 -9.44 -9.41 9.78
CA ASP A 87 -10.17 -8.85 10.94
C ASP A 87 -9.85 -7.35 11.16
N SER A 88 -10.22 -6.54 10.17
CA SER A 88 -9.93 -5.09 10.12
C SER A 88 -11.13 -4.22 10.51
N CYS A 89 -12.33 -4.80 10.50
CA CYS A 89 -13.60 -4.14 10.79
C CYS A 89 -14.47 -4.97 11.74
N VAL A 90 -15.52 -4.34 12.25
CA VAL A 90 -16.55 -5.01 13.06
C VAL A 90 -17.90 -4.99 12.37
N GLY A 91 -18.81 -5.89 12.75
CA GLY A 91 -20.18 -5.90 12.22
C GLY A 91 -21.07 -4.73 12.72
N SER A 92 -20.61 -3.99 13.74
CA SER A 92 -21.36 -2.91 14.37
C SER A 92 -20.86 -1.53 13.94
N GLU A 93 -21.79 -0.58 13.83
CA GLU A 93 -21.50 0.86 13.63
C GLU A 93 -20.76 1.51 14.82
N ASN A 94 -20.84 0.86 15.98
CA ASN A 94 -20.23 1.26 17.25
C ASN A 94 -19.07 0.33 17.61
N GLY A 95 -18.06 0.26 16.75
CA GLY A 95 -16.85 -0.51 17.04
C GLY A 95 -16.07 -0.03 18.27
N PRO A 96 -15.16 -0.86 18.79
CA PRO A 96 -14.30 -0.48 19.90
C PRO A 96 -13.38 0.70 19.51
N HIS A 97 -12.82 1.37 20.51
CA HIS A 97 -11.76 2.33 20.28
C HIS A 97 -10.43 1.60 20.12
N ILE A 98 -9.68 1.97 19.08
CA ILE A 98 -8.38 1.43 18.73
C ILE A 98 -7.36 2.55 18.56
N PRO A 99 -6.05 2.29 18.75
CA PRO A 99 -5.01 3.28 18.48
C PRO A 99 -5.13 3.83 17.06
N LYS A 100 -5.05 5.16 16.91
CA LYS A 100 -5.17 5.78 15.59
C LYS A 100 -3.89 5.62 14.79
N THR A 101 -3.98 4.96 13.64
CA THR A 101 -2.89 4.86 12.65
C THR A 101 -2.73 6.17 11.87
N ASN A 102 -1.50 6.65 11.72
CA ASN A 102 -1.13 7.68 10.76
C ASN A 102 -0.81 7.01 9.43
N ILE A 103 -1.73 7.08 8.46
CA ILE A 103 -1.61 6.38 7.18
C ILE A 103 -0.43 6.92 6.35
N SER A 104 -0.14 8.23 6.38
CA SER A 104 1.04 8.78 5.70
C SER A 104 2.34 8.23 6.29
N GLU A 105 2.40 8.12 7.62
CA GLU A 105 3.56 7.54 8.30
C GLU A 105 3.69 6.04 8.03
N LEU A 106 2.56 5.32 7.95
CA LEU A 106 2.54 3.92 7.54
C LEU A 106 3.17 3.73 6.16
N PHE A 107 2.84 4.58 5.18
CA PHE A 107 3.48 4.54 3.86
C PHE A 107 4.97 4.85 3.92
N ARG A 108 5.37 5.87 4.70
CA ARG A 108 6.79 6.26 4.86
C ARG A 108 7.63 5.16 5.49
N LEU A 109 7.14 4.57 6.58
CA LEU A 109 7.82 3.47 7.29
C LEU A 109 7.83 2.20 6.43
N GLY A 110 6.74 1.91 5.72
CA GLY A 110 6.65 0.79 4.78
C GLY A 110 7.66 0.91 3.64
N GLU A 111 7.80 2.10 3.05
CA GLU A 111 8.81 2.39 2.04
C GLU A 111 10.22 2.16 2.58
N LEU A 112 10.56 2.70 3.76
CA LEU A 112 11.88 2.49 4.36
C LEU A 112 12.18 1.00 4.59
N ALA A 113 11.20 0.24 5.09
CA ALA A 113 11.35 -1.19 5.30
C ALA A 113 11.60 -1.94 3.98
N ILE A 114 10.87 -1.60 2.92
CA ILE A 114 11.01 -2.22 1.59
C ILE A 114 12.36 -1.83 0.96
N THR A 115 12.71 -0.54 0.94
CA THR A 115 13.95 -0.05 0.32
C THR A 115 15.18 -0.67 0.96
N SER A 116 15.20 -0.82 2.29
CA SER A 116 16.31 -1.49 2.99
C SER A 116 16.58 -2.92 2.48
N LYS A 117 15.51 -3.63 2.08
CA LYS A 117 15.59 -4.99 1.51
C LYS A 117 15.91 -4.97 0.02
N ALA A 118 15.34 -4.01 -0.71
CA ALA A 118 15.62 -3.81 -2.11
C ALA A 118 17.11 -3.51 -2.34
N ASP A 119 17.74 -2.68 -1.51
CA ASP A 119 19.18 -2.39 -1.57
C ASP A 119 20.03 -3.63 -1.31
N SER A 120 19.65 -4.41 -0.29
CA SER A 120 20.33 -5.67 0.04
C SER A 120 20.26 -6.68 -1.11
N LEU A 121 19.10 -6.78 -1.77
CA LEU A 121 18.89 -7.64 -2.93
C LEU A 121 19.61 -7.09 -4.18
N GLY A 122 19.52 -5.79 -4.43
CA GLY A 122 20.12 -5.09 -5.56
C GLY A 122 21.63 -5.25 -5.63
N ASN A 123 22.30 -5.30 -4.47
CA ASN A 123 23.73 -5.56 -4.36
C ASN A 123 24.11 -7.03 -4.60
N ALA A 124 23.15 -7.96 -4.53
CA ALA A 124 23.35 -9.39 -4.71
C ALA A 124 23.00 -9.90 -6.13
N VAL A 125 22.41 -9.06 -6.98
CA VAL A 125 21.95 -9.44 -8.33
C VAL A 125 22.80 -8.84 -9.45
N SER A 126 22.66 -9.39 -10.67
CA SER A 126 23.36 -8.89 -11.86
C SER A 126 22.84 -7.53 -12.32
N GLY A 127 23.67 -6.77 -13.06
CA GLY A 127 23.35 -5.42 -13.53
C GLY A 127 21.99 -5.25 -14.23
N PRO A 128 21.56 -6.15 -15.14
CA PRO A 128 20.24 -6.08 -15.75
C PRO A 128 19.09 -6.20 -14.75
N MET A 129 19.22 -7.07 -13.76
CA MET A 129 18.21 -7.25 -12.72
C MET A 129 18.14 -6.03 -11.79
N LYS A 130 19.30 -5.44 -11.46
CA LYS A 130 19.37 -4.20 -10.70
C LYS A 130 18.58 -3.08 -11.37
N ARG A 131 18.74 -2.88 -12.69
CA ARG A 131 17.97 -1.86 -13.43
C ARG A 131 16.46 -2.07 -13.37
N ILE A 132 16.00 -3.33 -13.37
CA ILE A 132 14.58 -3.65 -13.23
C ILE A 132 14.09 -3.28 -11.82
N LEU A 133 14.88 -3.64 -10.79
CA LEU A 133 14.57 -3.29 -9.40
C LEU A 133 14.54 -1.78 -9.18
N ASP A 134 15.50 -1.05 -9.73
CA ASP A 134 15.56 0.42 -9.64
C ASP A 134 14.31 1.04 -10.29
N ALA A 135 13.94 0.61 -11.51
CA ALA A 135 12.72 1.09 -12.18
C ALA A 135 11.42 0.73 -11.45
N ALA A 136 11.34 -0.45 -10.86
CA ALA A 136 10.21 -0.83 -10.02
C ALA A 136 10.16 0.02 -8.72
N GLY A 137 11.31 0.36 -8.16
CA GLY A 137 11.44 1.28 -7.02
C GLY A 137 10.94 2.67 -7.36
N ASP A 138 11.43 3.28 -8.44
CA ASP A 138 11.01 4.59 -8.91
C ASP A 138 9.50 4.64 -9.21
N PHE A 139 8.98 3.57 -9.84
CA PHE A 139 7.55 3.39 -10.05
C PHE A 139 6.77 3.40 -8.73
N ALA A 140 7.21 2.61 -7.74
CA ALA A 140 6.55 2.51 -6.44
C ALA A 140 6.57 3.85 -5.67
N VAL A 141 7.70 4.56 -5.69
CA VAL A 141 7.83 5.90 -5.08
C VAL A 141 6.87 6.88 -5.75
N CYS A 142 6.81 6.91 -7.08
CA CYS A 142 5.88 7.76 -7.83
C CYS A 142 4.42 7.48 -7.45
N VAL A 143 4.01 6.20 -7.42
CA VAL A 143 2.62 5.83 -7.09
C VAL A 143 2.28 6.24 -5.66
N LYS A 144 3.17 5.99 -4.71
CA LYS A 144 3.05 6.42 -3.31
C LYS A 144 2.88 7.95 -3.23
N ASP A 145 3.76 8.72 -3.85
CA ASP A 145 3.73 10.19 -3.77
C ASP A 145 2.45 10.75 -4.41
N CYS A 146 2.02 10.20 -5.55
CA CYS A 146 0.72 10.53 -6.14
C CYS A 146 -0.45 10.22 -5.19
N PHE A 147 -0.43 9.06 -4.55
CA PHE A 147 -1.47 8.63 -3.61
C PHE A 147 -1.52 9.52 -2.37
N LEU A 148 -0.37 9.86 -1.79
CA LEU A 148 -0.25 10.80 -0.67
C LEU A 148 -0.74 12.20 -1.06
N ALA A 149 -0.39 12.68 -2.26
CA ALA A 149 -0.84 13.98 -2.76
C ALA A 149 -2.37 14.07 -2.90
N LYS A 150 -3.02 12.99 -3.38
CA LYS A 150 -4.50 12.88 -3.43
C LYS A 150 -5.14 12.92 -2.04
N ASN A 151 -4.41 12.50 -1.00
CA ASN A 151 -4.88 12.44 0.38
C ASN A 151 -4.31 13.54 1.29
N LYS A 152 -3.76 14.62 0.72
CA LYS A 152 -3.17 15.73 1.51
C LYS A 152 -4.15 16.41 2.48
N TYR A 153 -5.45 16.29 2.23
CA TYR A 153 -6.52 16.78 3.11
C TYR A 153 -7.15 15.68 3.98
N GLY A 154 -6.38 14.63 4.26
CA GLY A 154 -6.79 13.48 5.05
C GLY A 154 -7.33 12.35 4.18
N PHE A 155 -7.06 11.12 4.59
CA PHE A 155 -7.60 9.91 3.97
C PHE A 155 -9.10 9.77 4.26
N CYS A 156 -9.81 8.90 3.53
CA CYS A 156 -11.22 8.62 3.82
C CYS A 156 -11.46 8.30 5.30
N PHE A 157 -10.61 7.46 5.89
CA PHE A 157 -10.66 7.11 7.32
C PHE A 157 -10.51 8.33 8.24
N ASP A 158 -9.61 9.28 7.93
CA ASP A 158 -9.46 10.51 8.69
C ASP A 158 -10.69 11.41 8.61
N ARG A 159 -11.20 11.63 7.39
CA ARG A 159 -12.35 12.51 7.14
C ARG A 159 -13.62 11.96 7.81
N LYS A 160 -13.75 10.64 7.86
CA LYS A 160 -14.87 9.93 8.47
C LYS A 160 -14.67 9.63 9.96
N LYS A 161 -13.47 9.90 10.50
CA LYS A 161 -13.07 9.67 11.90
C LYS A 161 -13.17 8.21 12.34
N TYR A 162 -12.70 7.31 11.48
CA TYR A 162 -12.57 5.87 11.76
C TYR A 162 -11.11 5.43 11.80
N GLY A 163 -10.84 4.37 12.56
CA GLY A 163 -9.56 3.67 12.55
C GLY A 163 -9.58 2.46 11.66
N LEU A 164 -8.42 2.17 11.09
CA LEU A 164 -8.07 0.89 10.48
C LEU A 164 -7.40 0.02 11.55
N SER A 165 -7.88 -1.19 11.79
CA SER A 165 -7.10 -2.21 12.52
C SER A 165 -6.51 -3.21 11.54
N LEU A 166 -5.29 -3.67 11.81
CA LEU A 166 -4.62 -4.76 11.10
C LEU A 166 -3.98 -5.70 12.11
#